data_AF-A0A822GJR6-F1
#
_entry.id   AF-A0A822GJR6-F1
#
_cell.length_a   1.000
_cell.length_b   1.000
_cell.length_c   1.000
_cell.angle_alpha   90.00
_cell.angle_beta   90.00
_cell.angle_gamma   90.00
#
_symmetry.space_group_name_H-M   'P 1'
#
loop_
_entity.id
_entity.type
_entity.pdbx_description
1 polymer ?
#
loop_
_entity_poly.entity_id
_entity_poly.type
_entity_poly.pdbx_seq_one_letter_code
_entity_poly.pdbx_strand_id
1 'polypeptide(L)'
;MCCSNGDSLTAGLGAKAKTPAGLLLENRGVAWSIGGDDIFKKVVTLPNILRLYNPQLKGFSTKTSMAFPNGQSAKHNGLNVAKSGADSYDMVEQADILLFRIQNETLCDWNNDWKLITFFYWKSMEYDPAHYVERVRVALDQLYNANLPRTLINLVPVLNVSFSKELKDGNIVCGLLQKSSCPCAAYPTQGQEDILKDWIPGYQQGLLNLVNTSHYDGREDFTVVVQPFFIHTEPPRKNGKIDFSYFAPDCFHLS
;
A
#
# COMPACT_ATOMS: atom_id res chain seq x y z
N MET A 1 2.35 17.62 1.85
CA MET A 1 3.14 16.57 1.17
C MET A 1 2.39 15.25 1.21
N CYS A 2 2.67 14.36 0.25
CA CYS A 2 2.18 12.98 0.25
C CYS A 2 3.31 12.03 0.64
N CYS A 3 2.98 11.06 1.49
CA CYS A 3 3.88 10.01 1.96
C CYS A 3 3.16 8.66 1.85
N SER A 4 3.91 7.57 1.72
CA SER A 4 3.31 6.24 1.74
C SER A 4 4.21 5.21 2.40
N ASN A 5 3.58 4.34 3.17
CA ASN A 5 4.18 3.27 3.94
C ASN A 5 3.36 2.01 3.62
N GLY A 6 4.01 0.98 3.07
CA GLY A 6 3.28 -0.13 2.46
C GLY A 6 4.10 -1.21 1.77
N ASP A 7 3.40 -2.06 1.03
CA ASP A 7 3.95 -3.19 0.28
C ASP A 7 4.13 -2.90 -1.23
N SER A 8 4.15 -3.96 -2.05
CA SER A 8 4.30 -3.89 -3.51
C SER A 8 3.16 -3.16 -4.23
N LEU A 9 1.92 -3.22 -3.74
CA LEU A 9 0.79 -2.47 -4.33
C LEU A 9 0.97 -0.97 -4.09
N THR A 10 1.44 -0.59 -2.91
CA THR A 10 1.77 0.81 -2.55
C THR A 10 3.01 1.31 -3.30
N ALA A 11 3.99 0.44 -3.55
CA ALA A 11 5.16 0.75 -4.35
C ALA A 11 4.85 0.86 -5.87
N GLY A 12 3.71 0.35 -6.34
CA GLY A 12 3.36 0.31 -7.76
C GLY A 12 4.20 -0.71 -8.54
N LEU A 13 4.46 -1.87 -7.93
CA LEU A 13 5.15 -2.98 -8.59
C LEU A 13 4.40 -3.37 -9.87
N GLY A 14 5.09 -3.30 -11.01
CA GLY A 14 4.54 -3.69 -12.29
C GLY A 14 3.35 -2.87 -12.78
N ALA A 15 3.11 -1.67 -12.26
CA ALA A 15 1.93 -0.85 -12.63
C ALA A 15 1.95 -0.29 -14.07
N LYS A 16 2.96 -0.64 -14.87
CA LYS A 16 3.01 -0.45 -16.33
C LYS A 16 3.44 -1.73 -17.06
N ALA A 17 3.41 -2.87 -16.38
CA ALA A 17 3.96 -4.13 -16.89
C ALA A 17 3.03 -4.74 -17.94
N LYS A 18 3.62 -5.09 -19.08
CA LYS A 18 2.97 -5.87 -20.16
C LYS A 18 3.50 -7.30 -20.26
N THR A 19 4.64 -7.56 -19.62
CA THR A 19 5.35 -8.85 -19.64
C THR A 19 5.90 -9.13 -18.25
N PRO A 20 6.11 -10.40 -17.85
CA PRO A 20 6.60 -10.74 -16.51
C PRO A 20 7.89 -10.03 -16.08
N ALA A 21 8.79 -9.71 -17.02
CA ALA A 21 10.00 -8.93 -16.73
C ALA A 21 9.70 -7.53 -16.13
N GLY A 22 8.51 -6.97 -16.42
CA GLY A 22 8.06 -5.69 -15.84
C GLY A 22 7.76 -5.78 -14.34
N LEU A 23 7.59 -6.98 -13.78
CA LEU A 23 7.42 -7.20 -12.34
C LEU A 23 8.75 -7.06 -11.56
N LEU A 24 9.86 -6.80 -12.24
CA LEU A 24 11.12 -6.39 -11.62
C LEU A 24 11.19 -4.87 -11.37
N LEU A 25 10.16 -4.14 -11.80
CA LEU A 25 10.13 -2.68 -11.76
C LEU A 25 9.01 -2.18 -10.85
N GLU A 26 9.32 -1.18 -10.04
CA GLU A 26 8.34 -0.41 -9.29
C GLU A 26 8.07 0.88 -10.05
N ASN A 27 6.86 1.00 -10.62
CA ASN A 27 6.41 2.18 -11.32
C ASN A 27 5.84 3.21 -10.31
N ARG A 28 6.63 3.57 -9.29
CA ARG A 28 6.22 4.46 -8.18
C ARG A 28 5.64 5.78 -8.66
N GLY A 29 6.08 6.29 -9.81
CA GLY A 29 5.51 7.51 -10.41
C GLY A 29 4.02 7.43 -10.74
N VAL A 30 3.45 6.22 -10.90
CA VAL A 30 2.01 6.00 -11.15
C VAL A 30 1.32 5.22 -10.03
N ALA A 31 1.97 5.02 -8.89
CA ALA A 31 1.35 4.37 -7.74
C ALA A 31 0.15 5.20 -7.26
N TRP A 32 -0.99 4.54 -7.04
CA TRP A 32 -2.27 5.20 -6.80
C TRP A 32 -2.26 6.19 -5.61
N SER A 33 -1.50 5.87 -4.55
CA SER A 33 -1.47 6.65 -3.30
C SER A 33 -0.46 7.81 -3.28
N ILE A 34 0.58 7.76 -4.13
CA ILE A 34 1.73 8.69 -4.03
C ILE A 34 2.45 9.00 -5.35
N GLY A 35 2.05 8.42 -6.48
CA GLY A 35 2.65 8.73 -7.78
C GLY A 35 2.32 10.14 -8.26
N GLY A 36 3.28 10.81 -8.90
CA GLY A 36 3.11 12.15 -9.47
C GLY A 36 3.59 12.29 -10.92
N ASP A 37 3.73 11.17 -11.64
CA ASP A 37 4.00 11.19 -13.08
C ASP A 37 2.79 11.76 -13.85
N ASP A 38 3.08 12.60 -14.85
CA ASP A 38 2.10 13.23 -15.74
C ASP A 38 0.99 14.01 -14.99
N ILE A 39 -0.10 14.35 -15.69
CA ILE A 39 -1.25 15.05 -15.13
C ILE A 39 -2.39 14.08 -14.77
N PHE A 40 -3.30 14.51 -13.88
CA PHE A 40 -4.49 13.75 -13.45
C PHE A 40 -5.28 13.12 -14.59
N LYS A 41 -5.43 13.83 -15.73
CA LYS A 41 -6.19 13.31 -16.90
C LYS A 41 -5.57 12.08 -17.55
N LYS A 42 -4.30 11.78 -17.28
CA LYS A 42 -3.57 10.64 -17.84
C LYS A 42 -3.17 9.62 -16.79
N VAL A 43 -2.81 10.08 -15.59
CA VAL A 43 -2.44 9.22 -14.47
C VAL A 43 -3.24 9.67 -13.24
N VAL A 44 -4.22 8.86 -12.88
CA VAL A 44 -5.11 9.11 -11.75
C VAL A 44 -4.46 8.58 -10.47
N THR A 45 -3.82 9.48 -9.73
CA THR A 45 -3.25 9.22 -8.41
C THR A 45 -3.71 10.29 -7.42
N LEU A 46 -3.63 9.97 -6.13
CA LEU A 46 -3.95 10.93 -5.07
C LEU A 46 -3.13 12.23 -5.19
N PRO A 47 -1.79 12.22 -5.40
CA PRO A 47 -1.06 13.46 -5.61
C PRO A 47 -1.47 14.23 -6.86
N ASN A 48 -1.76 13.56 -7.98
CA ASN A 48 -2.16 14.25 -9.20
C ASN A 48 -3.54 14.92 -9.07
N ILE A 49 -4.45 14.34 -8.28
CA ILE A 49 -5.72 14.97 -7.91
C ILE A 49 -5.46 16.18 -7.01
N LEU A 50 -4.68 16.02 -5.94
CA LEU A 50 -4.38 17.10 -4.99
C LEU A 50 -3.65 18.27 -5.66
N ARG A 51 -2.81 18.01 -6.66
CA ARG A 51 -2.10 19.05 -7.43
C ARG A 51 -3.01 19.96 -8.25
N LEU A 52 -4.26 19.57 -8.50
CA LEU A 52 -5.27 20.46 -9.10
C LEU A 52 -5.58 21.65 -8.19
N TYR A 53 -5.47 21.46 -6.88
CA TYR A 53 -5.79 22.46 -5.86
C TYR A 53 -4.55 23.01 -5.14
N ASN A 54 -3.45 22.24 -5.13
CA ASN A 54 -2.16 22.66 -4.59
C ASN A 54 -1.02 22.31 -5.58
N PRO A 55 -0.68 23.21 -6.52
CA PRO A 55 0.39 22.98 -7.48
C PRO A 55 1.78 22.79 -6.85
N GLN A 56 1.98 23.24 -5.61
CA GLN A 56 3.24 23.13 -4.86
C GLN A 56 3.31 21.86 -3.99
N LEU A 57 2.46 20.85 -4.26
CA LEU A 57 2.52 19.57 -3.56
C LEU A 57 3.93 18.94 -3.67
N LYS A 58 4.39 18.30 -2.59
CA LYS A 58 5.71 17.68 -2.46
C LYS A 58 5.59 16.25 -1.95
N GLY A 59 6.71 15.51 -1.97
CA GLY A 59 6.84 14.16 -1.41
C GLY A 59 6.39 13.02 -2.31
N PHE A 60 5.65 13.31 -3.39
CA PHE A 60 5.22 12.29 -4.35
C PHE A 60 6.40 11.63 -5.08
N SER A 61 6.21 10.36 -5.46
CA SER A 61 7.18 9.61 -6.26
C SER A 61 7.04 9.91 -7.75
N THR A 62 8.14 9.78 -8.48
CA THR A 62 8.19 9.92 -9.94
C THR A 62 8.99 8.78 -10.56
N LYS A 63 8.83 8.56 -11.86
CA LYS A 63 9.60 7.58 -12.64
C LYS A 63 9.42 6.15 -12.14
N THR A 64 10.37 5.30 -12.50
CA THR A 64 10.37 3.86 -12.28
C THR A 64 11.75 3.45 -11.79
N SER A 65 11.78 2.56 -10.80
CA SER A 65 12.99 1.99 -10.22
C SER A 65 12.98 0.47 -10.34
N MET A 66 14.15 -0.15 -10.20
CA MET A 66 14.22 -1.59 -9.96
C MET A 66 13.62 -1.88 -8.57
N ALA A 67 12.79 -2.91 -8.48
CA ALA A 67 12.20 -3.35 -7.21
C ALA A 67 13.27 -3.92 -6.25
N PHE A 68 14.27 -4.60 -6.81
CA PHE A 68 15.29 -5.34 -6.06
C PHE A 68 16.72 -5.01 -6.54
N PRO A 69 17.74 -5.11 -5.67
CA PRO A 69 17.62 -5.40 -4.23
C PRO A 69 17.16 -4.19 -3.41
N ASN A 70 17.35 -2.95 -3.91
CA ASN A 70 17.20 -1.73 -3.12
C ASN A 70 16.11 -0.78 -3.70
N GLY A 71 14.89 -1.28 -3.90
CA GLY A 71 13.80 -0.53 -4.52
C GLY A 71 13.41 0.77 -3.81
N GLN A 72 13.69 0.87 -2.50
CA GLN A 72 13.40 2.07 -1.71
C GLN A 72 14.44 3.19 -1.86
N SER A 73 15.67 2.92 -2.33
CA SER A 73 16.80 3.87 -2.24
C SER A 73 16.85 4.90 -3.38
N ALA A 74 16.02 4.76 -4.41
CA ALA A 74 16.07 5.66 -5.55
C ALA A 74 15.58 7.07 -5.18
N LYS A 75 16.36 8.10 -5.55
CA LYS A 75 16.05 9.51 -5.24
C LYS A 75 14.66 9.94 -5.71
N HIS A 76 14.17 9.39 -6.82
CA HIS A 76 12.87 9.72 -7.39
C HIS A 76 11.68 9.07 -6.67
N ASN A 77 11.92 8.26 -5.65
CA ASN A 77 10.86 7.67 -4.82
C ASN A 77 10.18 8.69 -3.91
N GLY A 78 10.79 9.86 -3.68
CA GLY A 78 10.27 10.84 -2.73
C GLY A 78 10.06 10.19 -1.35
N LEU A 79 8.86 10.39 -0.80
CA LEU A 79 8.42 9.85 0.48
C LEU A 79 7.59 8.56 0.34
N ASN A 80 7.69 7.89 -0.81
CA ASN A 80 7.22 6.51 -0.95
C ASN A 80 8.27 5.56 -0.37
N VAL A 81 8.06 5.15 0.88
CA VAL A 81 8.93 4.19 1.58
C VAL A 81 8.41 2.74 1.47
N ALA A 82 7.30 2.53 0.75
CA ALA A 82 6.76 1.20 0.52
C ALA A 82 7.79 0.27 -0.11
N LYS A 83 7.71 -1.03 0.15
CA LYS A 83 8.71 -2.02 -0.28
C LYS A 83 8.00 -3.23 -0.86
N SER A 84 8.37 -3.61 -2.07
CA SER A 84 7.89 -4.86 -2.64
C SER A 84 8.32 -6.06 -1.79
N GLY A 85 7.35 -6.90 -1.42
CA GLY A 85 7.56 -8.04 -0.52
C GLY A 85 7.62 -7.68 0.97
N ALA A 86 7.34 -6.44 1.36
CA ALA A 86 7.18 -6.10 2.76
C ALA A 86 5.95 -6.76 3.39
N ASP A 87 6.05 -7.01 4.68
CA ASP A 87 4.95 -7.48 5.52
C ASP A 87 4.81 -6.62 6.79
N SER A 88 4.11 -7.14 7.80
CA SER A 88 3.88 -6.45 9.07
C SER A 88 5.14 -6.16 9.89
N TYR A 89 6.29 -6.79 9.60
CA TYR A 89 7.55 -6.43 10.24
C TYR A 89 8.09 -5.12 9.73
N ASP A 90 8.05 -4.93 8.41
CA ASP A 90 8.58 -3.74 7.75
C ASP A 90 7.80 -2.47 8.11
N MET A 91 6.55 -2.56 8.60
CA MET A 91 5.72 -1.40 8.95
C MET A 91 6.40 -0.40 9.87
N VAL A 92 7.03 -0.92 10.93
CA VAL A 92 7.71 -0.16 11.98
C VAL A 92 8.99 0.45 11.43
N GLU A 93 9.80 -0.36 10.73
CA GLU A 93 11.03 0.12 10.08
C GLU A 93 10.73 1.19 9.02
N GLN A 94 9.69 1.00 8.20
CA GLN A 94 9.26 1.99 7.22
C GLN A 94 8.77 3.28 7.89
N ALA A 95 8.16 3.21 9.07
CA ALA A 95 7.76 4.41 9.83
C ALA A 95 9.00 5.20 10.26
N ASP A 96 10.05 4.54 10.75
CA ASP A 96 11.33 5.16 11.10
C ASP A 96 12.03 5.76 9.87
N ILE A 97 12.09 5.02 8.75
CA ILE A 97 12.63 5.52 7.48
C ILE A 97 11.85 6.75 7.02
N LEU A 98 10.53 6.74 7.15
CA LEU A 98 9.69 7.86 6.74
C LEU A 98 9.95 9.10 7.61
N LEU A 99 10.01 8.95 8.94
CA LEU A 99 10.36 10.03 9.85
C LEU A 99 11.72 10.63 9.50
N PHE A 100 12.74 9.77 9.32
CA PHE A 100 14.07 10.20 8.91
C PHE A 100 14.03 10.98 7.59
N ARG A 101 13.31 10.48 6.57
CA ARG A 101 13.20 11.18 5.28
C ARG A 101 12.47 12.51 5.39
N ILE A 102 11.38 12.58 6.15
CA ILE A 102 10.63 13.84 6.34
C ILE A 102 11.51 14.87 7.04
N GLN A 103 12.27 14.48 8.07
CA GLN A 103 13.19 15.38 8.79
C GLN A 103 14.32 15.91 7.91
N ASN A 104 14.79 15.11 6.96
CA ASN A 104 15.90 15.47 6.07
C ASN A 104 15.42 16.03 4.71
N GLU A 105 14.12 16.18 4.49
CA GLU A 105 13.58 16.68 3.23
C GLU A 105 13.69 18.21 3.18
N THR A 106 14.70 18.69 2.46
CA THR A 106 14.99 20.13 2.30
C THR A 106 13.85 20.92 1.65
N LEU A 107 12.98 20.27 0.88
CA LEU A 107 11.88 20.95 0.21
C LEU A 107 10.67 21.12 1.12
N CYS A 108 10.58 20.43 2.26
CA CYS A 108 9.38 20.38 3.09
C CYS A 108 9.58 21.09 4.42
N ASP A 109 8.57 21.84 4.87
CA ASP A 109 8.57 22.42 6.21
C ASP A 109 8.05 21.38 7.21
N TRP A 110 8.93 20.96 8.13
CA TRP A 110 8.58 20.02 9.20
C TRP A 110 7.38 20.50 10.02
N ASN A 111 7.34 21.76 10.43
CA ASN A 111 6.31 22.30 11.34
C ASN A 111 5.03 22.72 10.61
N ASN A 112 5.16 23.19 9.36
CA ASN A 112 4.06 23.88 8.68
C ASN A 112 3.39 23.08 7.55
N ASP A 113 4.08 22.17 6.88
CA ASP A 113 3.44 21.43 5.79
C ASP A 113 2.57 20.30 6.33
N TRP A 114 1.34 20.15 5.85
CA TRP A 114 0.54 18.95 6.15
C TRP A 114 1.17 17.70 5.56
N LYS A 115 1.18 16.58 6.29
CA LYS A 115 1.63 15.26 5.84
C LYS A 115 0.42 14.34 5.68
N LEU A 116 0.09 13.99 4.45
CA LEU A 116 -0.88 12.93 4.15
C LEU A 116 -0.11 11.63 3.95
N ILE A 117 -0.22 10.70 4.91
CA ILE A 117 0.51 9.43 4.90
C ILE A 117 -0.46 8.30 4.62
N THR A 118 -0.33 7.63 3.48
CA THR A 118 -1.11 6.42 3.19
C THR A 118 -0.40 5.21 3.77
N PHE A 119 -1.11 4.45 4.63
CA PHE A 119 -0.65 3.22 5.25
C PHE A 119 -1.44 2.06 4.64
N PHE A 120 -0.79 1.23 3.82
CA PHE A 120 -1.46 0.10 3.18
C PHE A 120 -0.53 -1.09 3.03
N TYR A 121 -0.91 -2.17 3.70
CA TYR A 121 -0.20 -3.44 3.71
C TYR A 121 -1.18 -4.59 3.51
N TRP A 122 -0.74 -5.53 2.70
CA TRP A 122 -1.18 -6.90 2.78
C TRP A 122 -0.39 -7.66 3.86
N LYS A 123 -0.88 -8.84 4.21
CA LYS A 123 -0.30 -9.69 5.24
C LYS A 123 -0.07 -11.12 4.76
N SER A 124 1.12 -11.67 5.04
CA SER A 124 1.38 -13.11 4.99
C SER A 124 0.57 -13.87 6.07
N MET A 125 0.15 -15.10 5.80
CA MET A 125 -0.65 -15.93 6.72
C MET A 125 0.08 -16.37 8.00
N GLU A 126 1.16 -15.70 8.37
CA GLU A 126 2.04 -16.09 9.47
C GLU A 126 1.57 -15.55 10.84
N TYR A 127 0.68 -14.55 10.86
CA TYR A 127 0.21 -13.94 12.12
C TYR A 127 -1.31 -13.98 12.18
N ASP A 128 -1.89 -13.99 13.38
CA ASP A 128 -3.33 -13.81 13.56
C ASP A 128 -3.75 -12.32 13.50
N PRO A 129 -5.06 -12.02 13.52
CA PRO A 129 -5.56 -10.64 13.52
C PRO A 129 -5.01 -9.73 14.59
N ALA A 130 -4.91 -10.20 15.83
CA ALA A 130 -4.46 -9.39 16.96
C ALA A 130 -3.01 -8.92 16.74
N HIS A 131 -2.13 -9.83 16.33
CA HIS A 131 -0.73 -9.51 16.07
C HIS A 131 -0.56 -8.48 14.94
N TYR A 132 -1.34 -8.58 13.85
CA TYR A 132 -1.25 -7.60 12.76
C TYR A 132 -1.71 -6.21 13.18
N VAL A 133 -2.84 -6.12 13.87
CA VAL A 133 -3.38 -4.85 14.36
C VAL A 133 -2.39 -4.20 15.32
N GLU A 134 -1.75 -4.99 16.19
CA GLU A 134 -0.72 -4.51 17.10
C GLU A 134 0.49 -3.95 16.34
N ARG A 135 0.95 -4.59 15.27
CA ARG A 135 2.06 -4.07 14.45
C ARG A 135 1.72 -2.74 13.78
N VAL A 136 0.49 -2.61 13.27
CA VAL A 136 0.01 -1.33 12.74
C VAL A 136 -0.02 -0.27 13.85
N ARG A 137 -0.58 -0.60 15.02
CA ARG A 137 -0.61 0.30 16.18
C ARG A 137 0.78 0.78 16.56
N VAL A 138 1.78 -0.12 16.66
CA VAL A 138 3.17 0.25 16.99
C VAL A 138 3.75 1.23 15.96
N ALA A 139 3.54 1.00 14.66
CA ALA A 139 4.03 1.91 13.62
C ALA A 139 3.34 3.28 13.67
N LEU A 140 2.03 3.33 13.94
CA LEU A 140 1.29 4.57 14.12
C LEU A 140 1.73 5.33 15.38
N ASP A 141 1.96 4.61 16.47
CA ASP A 141 2.47 5.16 17.74
C ASP A 141 3.84 5.80 17.55
N GLN A 142 4.73 5.20 16.74
CA GLN A 142 6.02 5.83 16.42
C GLN A 142 5.82 7.20 15.77
N LEU A 143 4.93 7.31 14.78
CA LEU A 143 4.63 8.58 14.10
C LEU A 143 4.01 9.60 15.06
N TYR A 144 3.08 9.15 15.91
CA TYR A 144 2.40 10.00 16.90
C TYR A 144 3.38 10.52 17.97
N ASN A 145 4.16 9.63 18.57
CA ASN A 145 5.11 9.91 19.65
C ASN A 145 6.35 10.68 19.18
N ALA A 146 6.70 10.58 17.89
CA ALA A 146 7.72 11.44 17.28
C ALA A 146 7.27 12.91 17.16
N ASN A 147 6.07 13.26 17.63
CA ASN A 147 5.48 14.59 17.53
C ASN A 147 5.44 15.11 16.09
N LEU A 148 5.21 14.23 15.11
CA LEU A 148 5.09 14.61 13.71
C LEU A 148 3.87 15.54 13.54
N PRO A 149 4.05 16.84 13.21
CA PRO A 149 2.95 17.79 13.25
C PRO A 149 2.16 17.79 11.94
N ARG A 150 0.91 18.27 12.01
CA ARG A 150 -0.01 18.40 10.86
C ARG A 150 -0.10 17.12 10.02
N THR A 151 -0.45 16.01 10.65
CA THR A 151 -0.45 14.68 10.03
C THR A 151 -1.86 14.13 9.90
N LEU A 152 -2.18 13.68 8.69
CA LEU A 152 -3.35 12.88 8.39
C LEU A 152 -2.87 11.50 7.94
N ILE A 153 -3.08 10.48 8.77
CA ILE A 153 -2.86 9.10 8.36
C ILE A 153 -4.11 8.58 7.66
N ASN A 154 -3.93 8.18 6.40
CA ASN A 154 -4.90 7.43 5.63
C ASN A 154 -4.61 5.92 5.77
N LEU A 155 -5.29 5.25 6.71
CA LEU A 155 -5.12 3.82 6.96
C LEU A 155 -6.08 3.01 6.07
N VAL A 156 -5.51 2.13 5.26
CA VAL A 156 -6.27 1.31 4.32
C VAL A 156 -6.29 -0.14 4.81
N PRO A 157 -7.48 -0.71 5.08
CA PRO A 157 -7.59 -2.10 5.50
C PRO A 157 -7.12 -3.08 4.43
N VAL A 158 -6.76 -4.30 4.88
CA VAL A 158 -6.30 -5.36 3.98
C VAL A 158 -7.33 -5.70 2.91
N LEU A 159 -6.84 -5.96 1.70
CA LEU A 159 -7.64 -6.45 0.59
C LEU A 159 -8.01 -7.93 0.80
N ASN A 160 -9.24 -8.33 0.48
CA ASN A 160 -9.62 -9.74 0.58
C ASN A 160 -8.99 -10.57 -0.55
N VAL A 161 -7.83 -11.18 -0.31
CA VAL A 161 -7.11 -11.97 -1.33
C VAL A 161 -7.74 -13.33 -1.65
N SER A 162 -8.89 -13.70 -1.09
CA SER A 162 -9.53 -14.99 -1.38
C SER A 162 -9.85 -15.16 -2.87
N PHE A 163 -10.02 -14.05 -3.60
CA PHE A 163 -10.20 -14.08 -5.05
C PHE A 163 -8.98 -14.58 -5.83
N SER A 164 -7.78 -14.66 -5.21
CA SER A 164 -6.56 -15.11 -5.88
C SER A 164 -6.68 -16.54 -6.42
N LYS A 165 -7.55 -17.36 -5.82
CA LYS A 165 -7.94 -18.68 -6.33
C LYS A 165 -8.50 -18.67 -7.74
N GLU A 166 -9.24 -17.62 -8.08
CA GLU A 166 -9.82 -17.41 -9.42
C GLU A 166 -8.81 -16.70 -10.32
N LEU A 167 -8.08 -15.70 -9.81
CA LEU A 167 -7.10 -14.95 -10.59
C LEU A 167 -5.98 -15.85 -11.14
N LYS A 168 -5.52 -16.85 -10.36
CA LYS A 168 -4.49 -17.79 -10.80
C LYS A 168 -4.85 -18.59 -12.05
N ASP A 169 -6.14 -18.74 -12.35
CA ASP A 169 -6.63 -19.52 -13.50
C ASP A 169 -6.77 -18.66 -14.77
N GLY A 170 -6.40 -17.37 -14.74
CA GLY A 170 -6.44 -16.50 -15.91
C GLY A 170 -5.57 -17.01 -17.07
N ASN A 171 -4.35 -17.46 -16.77
CA ASN A 171 -3.46 -18.15 -17.69
C ASN A 171 -2.31 -18.85 -16.93
N ILE A 172 -1.48 -19.61 -17.66
CA ILE A 172 -0.35 -20.36 -17.07
C ILE A 172 0.63 -19.45 -16.33
N VAL A 173 0.88 -18.24 -16.85
CA VAL A 173 1.79 -17.27 -16.23
C VAL A 173 1.23 -16.75 -14.91
N CYS A 174 -0.07 -16.42 -14.85
CA CYS A 174 -0.75 -16.07 -13.59
C CYS A 174 -0.53 -17.16 -12.54
N GLY A 175 -0.83 -18.42 -12.90
CA GLY A 175 -0.72 -19.54 -11.98
C GLY A 175 0.70 -19.77 -11.47
N LEU A 176 1.71 -19.72 -12.35
CA LEU A 176 3.11 -19.88 -11.96
C LEU A 176 3.61 -18.75 -11.06
N LEU A 177 3.30 -17.49 -11.38
CA LEU A 177 3.73 -16.35 -10.58
C LEU A 177 3.05 -16.32 -9.21
N GLN A 178 1.73 -16.53 -9.16
CA GLN A 178 1.01 -16.54 -7.89
C GLN A 178 1.38 -17.75 -7.02
N LYS A 179 1.73 -18.90 -7.62
CA LYS A 179 2.26 -20.04 -6.87
C LYS A 179 3.58 -19.71 -6.17
N SER A 180 4.40 -18.82 -6.74
CA SER A 180 5.65 -18.40 -6.12
C SER A 180 5.46 -17.28 -5.09
N SER A 181 4.63 -16.28 -5.40
CA SER A 181 4.54 -15.05 -4.60
C SER A 181 3.49 -15.12 -3.50
N CYS A 182 2.37 -15.81 -3.71
CA CYS A 182 1.28 -15.90 -2.74
C CYS A 182 0.55 -17.26 -2.82
N PRO A 183 1.26 -18.39 -2.63
CA PRO A 183 0.68 -19.72 -2.77
C PRO A 183 -0.48 -19.96 -1.81
N CYS A 184 -0.46 -19.35 -0.64
CA CYS A 184 -1.49 -19.55 0.38
C CYS A 184 -2.84 -18.92 0.01
N ALA A 185 -2.88 -17.88 -0.83
CA ALA A 185 -4.12 -17.30 -1.33
C ALA A 185 -4.56 -17.95 -2.65
N ALA A 186 -3.62 -18.26 -3.54
CA ALA A 186 -3.91 -18.83 -4.87
C ALA A 186 -4.15 -20.34 -4.86
N TYR A 187 -3.41 -21.08 -4.03
CA TYR A 187 -3.44 -22.55 -3.90
C TYR A 187 -3.55 -23.00 -2.42
N PRO A 188 -4.51 -22.49 -1.62
CA PRO A 188 -4.61 -22.87 -0.22
C PRO A 188 -4.95 -24.35 -0.06
N THR A 189 -4.41 -24.96 0.99
CA THR A 189 -5.01 -26.15 1.59
C THR A 189 -6.35 -25.78 2.25
N GLN A 190 -7.18 -26.78 2.58
CA GLN A 190 -8.45 -26.52 3.27
C GLN A 190 -8.25 -25.69 4.56
N GLY A 191 -7.26 -26.05 5.38
CA GLY A 191 -6.95 -25.30 6.60
C GLY A 191 -6.51 -23.86 6.33
N GLN A 192 -5.75 -23.62 5.26
CA GLN A 192 -5.36 -22.26 4.88
C GLN A 192 -6.57 -21.44 4.40
N GLU A 193 -7.48 -22.06 3.65
CA GLU A 193 -8.70 -21.39 3.23
C GLU A 193 -9.58 -21.00 4.42
N ASP A 194 -9.73 -21.90 5.41
CA ASP A 194 -10.52 -21.63 6.61
C ASP A 194 -9.89 -20.49 7.43
N ILE A 195 -8.55 -20.48 7.55
CA ILE A 195 -7.81 -19.38 8.17
C ILE A 195 -8.05 -18.07 7.44
N LEU A 196 -7.95 -18.03 6.10
CA LEU A 196 -8.17 -16.80 5.34
C LEU A 196 -9.59 -16.25 5.51
N LYS A 197 -10.60 -17.14 5.51
CA LYS A 197 -12.01 -16.76 5.74
C LYS A 197 -12.24 -16.16 7.12
N ASP A 198 -11.54 -16.66 8.14
CA ASP A 198 -11.65 -16.16 9.51
C ASP A 198 -10.82 -14.89 9.74
N TRP A 199 -9.57 -14.88 9.27
CA TRP A 199 -8.60 -13.83 9.61
C TRP A 199 -8.75 -12.55 8.81
N ILE A 200 -9.17 -12.60 7.54
CA ILE A 200 -9.34 -11.38 6.72
C ILE A 200 -10.35 -10.41 7.36
N PRO A 201 -11.58 -10.85 7.74
CA PRO A 201 -12.50 -10.00 8.49
C PRO A 201 -11.91 -9.51 9.82
N GLY A 202 -11.15 -10.36 10.52
CA GLY A 202 -10.46 -9.99 11.76
C GLY A 202 -9.45 -8.85 11.56
N TYR A 203 -8.65 -8.87 10.48
CA TYR A 203 -7.75 -7.77 10.15
C TYR A 203 -8.50 -6.48 9.88
N GLN A 204 -9.54 -6.55 9.03
CA GLN A 204 -10.31 -5.38 8.62
C GLN A 204 -11.03 -4.75 9.81
N GLN A 205 -11.72 -5.55 10.63
CA GLN A 205 -12.43 -5.08 11.82
C GLN A 205 -11.46 -4.60 12.90
N GLY A 206 -10.32 -5.27 13.07
CA GLY A 206 -9.29 -4.86 14.01
C GLY A 206 -8.73 -3.47 13.71
N LEU A 207 -8.47 -3.16 12.44
CA LEU A 207 -8.02 -1.82 12.02
C LEU A 207 -9.12 -0.76 12.17
N LEU A 208 -10.38 -1.10 11.88
CA LEU A 208 -11.52 -0.21 12.14
C LEU A 208 -11.64 0.10 13.64
N ASN A 209 -11.53 -0.91 14.48
CA ASN A 209 -11.60 -0.75 15.94
C ASN A 209 -10.44 0.08 16.47
N LEU A 210 -9.21 -0.16 15.98
CA LEU A 210 -8.03 0.61 16.36
C LEU A 210 -8.23 2.11 16.16
N VAL A 211 -8.75 2.52 14.99
CA VAL A 211 -8.97 3.94 14.69
C VAL A 211 -10.18 4.51 15.43
N ASN A 212 -11.19 3.71 15.73
CA ASN A 212 -12.33 4.14 16.54
C ASN A 212 -12.01 4.26 18.04
N THR A 213 -10.78 3.97 18.46
CA THR A 213 -10.32 4.32 19.81
C THR A 213 -9.94 5.80 19.87
N SER A 214 -10.05 6.41 21.05
CA SER A 214 -9.58 7.79 21.26
C SER A 214 -8.06 7.90 21.41
N HIS A 215 -7.30 6.89 20.96
CA HIS A 215 -5.85 6.77 21.18
C HIS A 215 -5.05 7.85 20.46
N TYR A 216 -5.53 8.34 19.31
CA TYR A 216 -4.87 9.40 18.52
C TYR A 216 -5.56 10.78 18.63
N ASP A 217 -6.55 10.94 19.51
CA ASP A 217 -7.35 12.17 19.65
C ASP A 217 -6.72 13.22 20.57
N GLY A 218 -5.56 12.92 21.17
CA GLY A 218 -4.89 13.80 22.12
C GLY A 218 -4.22 15.03 21.50
N ARG A 219 -4.27 15.18 20.17
CA ARG A 219 -3.64 16.27 19.42
C ARG A 219 -4.58 16.80 18.34
N GLU A 220 -4.63 18.11 18.18
CA GLU A 220 -5.46 18.78 17.15
C GLU A 220 -4.86 18.67 15.74
N ASP A 221 -3.58 18.32 15.63
CA ASP A 221 -2.80 18.33 14.39
C ASP A 221 -2.36 16.92 13.95
N PHE A 222 -2.92 15.87 14.55
CA PHE A 222 -2.67 14.49 14.17
C PHE A 222 -3.98 13.71 14.18
N THR A 223 -4.28 12.97 13.12
CA THR A 223 -5.42 12.06 13.11
C THR A 223 -5.18 10.87 12.22
N VAL A 224 -5.84 9.75 12.54
CA VAL A 224 -5.86 8.54 11.73
C VAL A 224 -7.28 8.34 11.25
N VAL A 225 -7.45 8.15 9.95
CA VAL A 225 -8.75 7.84 9.33
C VAL A 225 -8.67 6.54 8.57
N VAL A 226 -9.75 5.76 8.58
CA VAL A 226 -9.85 4.55 7.77
C VAL A 226 -10.45 4.86 6.41
N GLN A 227 -9.83 4.35 5.34
CA GLN A 227 -10.41 4.32 4.00
C GLN A 227 -10.82 2.88 3.63
N PRO A 228 -12.10 2.51 3.80
CA PRO A 228 -12.55 1.11 3.77
C PRO A 228 -12.71 0.52 2.36
N PHE A 229 -12.22 1.19 1.31
CA PHE A 229 -12.55 0.83 -0.07
C PHE A 229 -12.15 -0.61 -0.45
N PHE A 230 -11.07 -1.15 0.12
CA PHE A 230 -10.64 -2.53 -0.13
C PHE A 230 -11.37 -3.62 0.67
N ILE A 231 -12.22 -3.25 1.65
CA ILE A 231 -12.94 -4.24 2.48
C ILE A 231 -13.84 -5.14 1.63
N HIS A 232 -14.56 -4.52 0.67
CA HIS A 232 -15.52 -5.19 -0.20
C HIS A 232 -15.14 -5.09 -1.69
N THR A 233 -13.87 -4.83 -1.99
CA THR A 233 -13.41 -4.78 -3.38
C THR A 233 -13.35 -6.19 -3.97
N GLU A 234 -13.92 -6.36 -5.16
CA GLU A 234 -13.81 -7.57 -5.97
C GLU A 234 -13.03 -7.28 -7.26
N PRO A 235 -12.42 -8.30 -7.90
CA PRO A 235 -11.81 -8.14 -9.21
C PRO A 235 -12.81 -7.60 -10.25
N PRO A 236 -12.39 -6.68 -11.13
CA PRO A 236 -13.25 -6.18 -12.19
C PRO A 236 -13.70 -7.32 -13.10
N ARG A 237 -14.98 -7.29 -13.52
CA ARG A 237 -15.56 -8.31 -14.40
C ARG A 237 -16.14 -7.71 -15.67
N LYS A 238 -15.97 -8.41 -16.78
CA LYS A 238 -16.61 -8.14 -18.07
C LYS A 238 -17.32 -9.39 -18.55
N ASN A 239 -18.63 -9.29 -18.75
CA ASN A 239 -19.50 -10.43 -19.13
C ASN A 239 -19.38 -11.64 -18.16
N GLY A 240 -19.34 -11.36 -16.85
CA GLY A 240 -19.27 -12.38 -15.80
C GLY A 240 -17.88 -13.00 -15.56
N LYS A 241 -16.88 -12.71 -16.41
CA LYS A 241 -15.49 -13.18 -16.25
C LYS A 241 -14.61 -12.05 -15.72
N ILE A 242 -13.55 -12.39 -15.01
CA ILE A 242 -12.53 -11.41 -14.60
C ILE A 242 -11.97 -10.71 -15.84
N ASP A 243 -11.92 -9.38 -15.77
CA ASP A 243 -11.27 -8.55 -16.78
C ASP A 243 -9.79 -8.40 -16.43
N PHE A 244 -8.96 -9.28 -16.99
CA PHE A 244 -7.52 -9.28 -16.77
C PHE A 244 -6.81 -8.06 -17.36
N SER A 245 -7.51 -7.17 -18.11
CA SER A 245 -6.88 -5.96 -18.65
C SER A 245 -6.50 -4.92 -17.60
N TYR A 246 -6.96 -5.08 -16.35
CA TYR A 246 -6.63 -4.21 -15.22
C TYR A 246 -5.42 -4.68 -14.41
N PHE A 247 -4.85 -5.84 -14.77
CA PHE A 247 -3.83 -6.49 -13.98
C PHE A 247 -2.48 -6.54 -14.71
N ALA A 248 -1.42 -6.48 -13.92
CA ALA A 248 -0.08 -6.84 -14.33
C ALA A 248 -0.02 -8.34 -14.70
N PRO A 249 1.09 -8.82 -15.29
CA PRO A 249 1.22 -10.21 -15.75
C PRO A 249 1.15 -11.30 -14.67
N ASP A 250 1.24 -10.95 -13.39
CA ASP A 250 0.97 -11.87 -12.26
C ASP A 250 -0.52 -12.01 -11.93
N CYS A 251 -1.36 -11.21 -12.60
CA CYS A 251 -2.80 -11.23 -12.47
C CYS A 251 -3.27 -10.86 -11.05
N PHE A 252 -2.45 -10.11 -10.30
CA PHE A 252 -2.76 -9.64 -8.94
C PHE A 252 -2.48 -8.14 -8.78
N HIS A 253 -1.28 -7.67 -9.13
CA HIS A 253 -0.98 -6.24 -9.13
C HIS A 253 -1.76 -5.54 -10.24
N LEU A 254 -2.08 -4.25 -10.07
CA LEU A 254 -2.82 -3.46 -11.05
C LEU A 254 -1.85 -2.81 -12.05
N SER A 255 -2.20 -2.74 -13.35
CA SER A 255 -1.38 -2.20 -14.45
C SER A 255 -2.23 -1.58 -15.56
#